data_AF-A0A1M5UT12-F1
#
_entry.id   AF-A0A1M5UT12-F1
#
_cell.length_a   1.000
_cell.length_b   1.000
_cell.length_c   1.000
_cell.angle_alpha   90.00
_cell.angle_beta   90.00
_cell.angle_gamma   90.00
#
_symmetry.space_group_name_H-M   'P 1'
#
loop_
_entity.id
_entity.type
_entity.pdbx_description
1 polymer ?
#
loop_
_entity_poly.entity_id
_entity_poly.type
_entity_poly.pdbx_seq_one_letter_code
_entity_poly.pdbx_strand_id
1 'polypeptide(L)'
;MKNILLRSLAVFGVMTSVHSQTINVNFSHYGGKQYVYVLERGSKKDTIATGKLDPAGKAVLVIPQAKKGYAGISHFVLTDGGGMDFIVNKENFSISCLEEQPNFENTKYTGSPENEFLNQKIQQQKAILDKAGFVQYGLNLYKKEEPLHAAFQQENENLQGQFTALRNETAKSTLYAARFIEIYRFLMGIGSIFNQPEEEKAKELNLFIKEKLDMQALYNSGFWNQTIEGWVNLQQSVIKEDTALLADTKQILSRIKSNEIYTAFTEKIVAVFTKEGKDEMVTAISQYTAKSGRLEKPAKQLTNAINAPVIGGSAPALQTAAGKKIINKKTLLFFYESGCNNCENEIHQLLGNYEIVKNKGYEIISVAADMTKDAGDGHDHAFPWKEQLCDYKGFAGPNFQTYAIIGTPTFFTIDEKGKITGKYARLIDTKIINN
;
A
#
# COMPACT_ATOMS: atom_id res chain seq x y z
N MET A 1 -33.43 29.50 73.97
CA MET A 1 -33.79 29.14 72.58
C MET A 1 -33.26 30.22 71.62
N LYS A 2 -32.18 29.95 70.90
CA LYS A 2 -31.77 30.69 69.69
C LYS A 2 -31.03 29.71 68.79
N ASN A 3 -31.63 29.44 67.63
CA ASN A 3 -31.17 28.48 66.63
C ASN A 3 -29.99 29.05 65.83
N ILE A 4 -28.96 28.24 65.64
CA ILE A 4 -27.86 28.48 64.70
C ILE A 4 -28.19 27.72 63.40
N LEU A 5 -28.34 28.47 62.31
CA LEU A 5 -28.52 27.94 60.96
C LEU A 5 -27.15 27.64 60.32
N LEU A 6 -26.91 26.36 60.00
CA LEU A 6 -25.81 25.93 59.12
C LEU A 6 -26.13 26.33 57.68
N ARG A 7 -25.22 27.07 57.02
CA ARG A 7 -25.24 27.28 55.57
C ARG A 7 -24.41 26.18 54.89
N SER A 8 -25.08 25.31 54.15
CA SER A 8 -24.46 24.35 53.22
C SER A 8 -24.11 25.05 51.91
N LEU A 9 -22.80 25.08 51.59
CA LEU A 9 -22.26 25.57 50.33
C LEU A 9 -22.39 24.44 49.28
N ALA A 10 -23.26 24.62 48.28
CA ALA A 10 -23.36 23.69 47.16
C ALA A 10 -22.29 24.02 46.11
N VAL A 11 -21.29 23.17 45.97
CA VAL A 11 -20.30 23.23 44.88
C VAL A 11 -20.94 22.61 43.64
N PHE A 12 -21.36 23.44 42.69
CA PHE A 12 -21.73 23.00 41.35
C PHE A 12 -20.46 22.60 40.60
N GLY A 13 -20.20 21.30 40.50
CA GLY A 13 -19.19 20.77 39.59
C GLY A 13 -19.64 20.95 38.15
N VAL A 14 -18.99 21.86 37.42
CA VAL A 14 -19.11 21.94 35.97
C VAL A 14 -18.43 20.69 35.39
N MET A 15 -19.21 19.65 35.08
CA MET A 15 -18.74 18.58 34.22
C MET A 15 -18.54 19.16 32.82
N THR A 16 -17.30 19.36 32.42
CA THR A 16 -16.96 19.64 31.02
C THR A 16 -17.24 18.38 30.22
N SER A 17 -18.40 18.31 29.57
CA SER A 17 -18.68 17.30 28.56
C SER A 17 -17.63 17.45 27.45
N VAL A 18 -16.72 16.48 27.36
CA VAL A 18 -15.77 16.39 26.26
C VAL A 18 -16.60 16.05 25.02
N HIS A 19 -16.88 17.04 24.18
CA HIS A 19 -17.75 16.89 23.02
C HIS A 19 -17.09 15.93 22.01
N SER A 20 -17.73 14.80 21.76
CA SER A 20 -17.42 13.94 20.61
C SER A 20 -17.82 14.68 19.32
N GLN A 21 -17.05 14.49 18.24
CA GLN A 21 -17.34 15.07 16.94
C GLN A 21 -18.65 14.48 16.39
N THR A 22 -19.58 15.35 16.01
CA THR A 22 -20.92 15.00 15.51
C THR A 22 -21.15 15.45 14.08
N ILE A 23 -21.73 14.59 13.25
CA ILE A 23 -22.11 14.87 11.88
C ILE A 23 -23.62 14.69 11.75
N ASN A 24 -24.34 15.77 11.40
CA ASN A 24 -25.78 15.70 11.14
C ASN A 24 -26.03 15.33 9.69
N VAL A 25 -26.69 14.20 9.46
CA VAL A 25 -27.00 13.67 8.14
C VAL A 25 -28.46 13.96 7.81
N ASN A 26 -28.74 14.41 6.59
CA ASN A 26 -30.09 14.58 6.05
C ASN A 26 -30.19 14.11 4.59
N PHE A 27 -30.61 12.87 4.39
CA PHE A 27 -30.69 12.17 3.11
C PHE A 27 -32.15 11.76 2.89
N SER A 28 -33.00 12.72 2.48
CA SER A 28 -34.45 12.62 2.59
C SER A 28 -35.08 11.46 1.79
N HIS A 29 -34.48 11.09 0.65
CA HIS A 29 -34.93 9.94 -0.15
C HIS A 29 -34.72 8.58 0.54
N TYR A 30 -33.93 8.54 1.62
CA TYR A 30 -33.52 7.33 2.31
C TYR A 30 -34.14 7.18 3.71
N GLY A 31 -35.29 7.82 3.93
CA GLY A 31 -36.05 7.69 5.17
C GLY A 31 -36.25 6.22 5.60
N GLY A 32 -35.88 5.89 6.83
CA GLY A 32 -36.00 4.54 7.36
C GLY A 32 -35.01 3.51 6.82
N LYS A 33 -34.00 3.89 6.03
CA LYS A 33 -32.98 2.96 5.53
C LYS A 33 -31.88 2.70 6.57
N GLN A 34 -31.28 1.52 6.51
CA GLN A 34 -30.15 1.16 7.37
C GLN A 34 -28.85 1.75 6.81
N TYR A 35 -27.91 2.08 7.70
CA TYR A 35 -26.60 2.59 7.34
C TYR A 35 -25.48 1.88 8.10
N VAL A 36 -24.31 1.87 7.49
CA VAL A 36 -23.02 1.51 8.08
C VAL A 36 -22.11 2.73 7.98
N TYR A 37 -21.46 3.08 9.10
CA TYR A 37 -20.52 4.20 9.15
C TYR A 37 -19.11 3.69 9.43
N VAL A 38 -18.18 4.06 8.54
CA VAL A 38 -16.86 3.45 8.43
C VAL A 38 -15.78 4.52 8.34
N LEU A 39 -14.63 4.30 8.99
CA LEU A 39 -13.43 5.12 8.85
C LEU A 39 -12.33 4.38 8.08
N GLU A 40 -11.60 5.10 7.24
CA GLU A 40 -10.44 4.55 6.53
C GLU A 40 -9.23 4.38 7.45
N ARG A 41 -8.49 3.27 7.25
CA ARG A 41 -7.32 2.90 8.05
C ARG A 41 -6.34 2.01 7.28
N GLY A 42 -5.53 2.64 6.44
CA GLY A 42 -4.54 1.98 5.58
C GLY A 42 -5.21 1.03 4.60
N SER A 43 -4.80 -0.24 4.62
CA SER A 43 -5.45 -1.30 3.83
C SER A 43 -6.74 -1.85 4.46
N LYS A 44 -7.15 -1.31 5.62
CA LYS A 44 -8.30 -1.77 6.40
C LYS A 44 -9.33 -0.65 6.53
N LYS A 45 -10.52 -1.05 6.98
CA LYS A 45 -11.63 -0.17 7.31
C LYS A 45 -12.12 -0.49 8.71
N ASP A 46 -12.45 0.55 9.47
CA ASP A 46 -12.99 0.42 10.82
C ASP A 46 -14.47 0.79 10.80
N THR A 47 -15.37 -0.19 10.89
CA THR A 47 -16.80 0.07 11.10
C THR A 47 -17.00 0.61 12.51
N ILE A 48 -17.48 1.86 12.61
CA ILE A 48 -17.62 2.57 13.90
C ILE A 48 -19.06 2.71 14.36
N ALA A 49 -20.03 2.63 13.45
CA ALA A 49 -21.45 2.60 13.81
C ALA A 49 -22.27 1.86 12.75
N THR A 50 -23.41 1.35 13.18
CA THR A 50 -24.52 0.94 12.30
C THR A 50 -25.80 1.53 12.88
N GLY A 51 -26.79 1.79 12.05
CA GLY A 51 -28.04 2.37 12.51
C GLY A 51 -29.05 2.53 11.40
N LYS A 52 -30.15 3.23 11.72
CA LYS A 52 -31.26 3.48 10.80
C LYS A 52 -31.51 4.97 10.73
N LEU A 53 -31.69 5.50 9.52
CA LEU A 53 -32.20 6.85 9.32
C LEU A 53 -33.63 6.96 9.87
N ASP A 54 -34.00 8.12 10.40
CA ASP A 54 -35.40 8.39 10.78
C ASP A 54 -36.31 8.44 9.53
N PRO A 55 -37.65 8.48 9.67
CA PRO A 55 -38.56 8.54 8.52
C PRO A 55 -38.35 9.76 7.61
N ALA A 56 -37.69 10.82 8.08
CA ALA A 56 -37.34 12.00 7.30
C ALA A 56 -35.95 11.91 6.66
N GLY A 57 -35.25 10.79 6.80
CA GLY A 57 -33.91 10.57 6.23
C GLY A 57 -32.77 11.14 7.08
N LYS A 58 -32.98 11.40 8.37
CA LYS A 58 -31.99 12.04 9.24
C LYS A 58 -31.31 11.07 10.20
N ALA A 59 -30.05 11.37 10.54
CA ALA A 59 -29.31 10.73 11.61
C ALA A 59 -28.23 11.66 12.17
N VAL A 60 -27.73 11.34 13.36
CA VAL A 60 -26.55 11.97 13.94
C VAL A 60 -25.45 10.91 14.06
N LEU A 61 -24.38 11.09 13.31
CA LEU A 61 -23.19 10.27 13.41
C LEU A 61 -22.26 10.85 14.47
N VAL A 62 -21.62 9.98 15.24
CA VAL A 62 -20.79 10.36 16.38
C VAL A 62 -19.46 9.63 16.27
N ILE A 63 -18.35 10.36 16.23
CA ILE A 63 -17.02 9.75 16.23
C ILE A 63 -16.72 9.21 17.63
N PRO A 64 -16.49 7.90 17.81
CA PRO A 64 -16.26 7.33 19.14
C PRO A 64 -15.03 7.96 19.80
N GLN A 65 -15.06 8.07 21.14
CA GLN A 65 -13.96 8.65 21.90
C GLN A 65 -12.62 7.93 21.68
N ALA A 66 -12.65 6.62 21.41
CA ALA A 66 -11.46 5.83 21.06
C ALA A 66 -10.81 6.26 19.73
N LYS A 67 -11.51 7.04 18.90
CA LYS A 67 -11.06 7.61 17.63
C LYS A 67 -10.90 9.13 17.71
N LYS A 68 -10.79 9.68 18.92
CA LYS A 68 -10.60 11.12 19.12
C LYS A 68 -9.39 11.63 18.33
N GLY A 69 -9.61 12.69 17.56
CA GLY A 69 -8.57 13.33 16.75
C GLY A 69 -8.34 12.70 15.39
N TYR A 70 -9.16 11.71 15.00
CA TYR A 70 -9.18 11.20 13.63
C TYR A 70 -9.42 12.34 12.63
N ALA A 71 -8.60 12.35 11.58
CA ALA A 71 -8.73 13.23 10.42
C ALA A 71 -8.57 12.36 9.18
N GLY A 72 -9.58 12.30 8.32
CA GLY A 72 -9.63 11.29 7.27
C GLY A 72 -10.93 11.23 6.50
N ILE A 73 -10.97 10.33 5.51
CA ILE A 73 -12.18 9.96 4.80
C ILE A 73 -13.01 9.02 5.66
N SER A 74 -14.31 9.30 5.74
CA SER A 74 -15.31 8.43 6.32
C SER A 74 -16.37 8.09 5.29
N HIS A 75 -16.91 6.87 5.37
CA HIS A 75 -17.96 6.38 4.48
C HIS A 75 -19.25 6.25 5.24
N PHE A 76 -20.27 7.00 4.82
CA PHE A 76 -21.65 6.76 5.19
C PHE A 76 -22.30 5.91 4.11
N VAL A 77 -22.50 4.62 4.37
CA VAL A 77 -22.98 3.64 3.38
C VAL A 77 -24.40 3.23 3.72
N LEU A 78 -25.31 3.29 2.75
CA LEU A 78 -26.70 2.85 2.90
C LEU A 78 -26.86 1.42 2.37
N THR A 79 -27.70 0.59 3.02
CA THR A 79 -27.82 -0.84 2.67
C THR A 79 -28.48 -1.11 1.32
N ASP A 80 -29.25 -0.15 0.80
CA ASP A 80 -30.06 -0.32 -0.41
C ASP A 80 -29.45 0.39 -1.64
N GLY A 81 -28.14 0.67 -1.58
CA GLY A 81 -27.42 1.46 -2.57
C GLY A 81 -27.49 2.96 -2.25
N GLY A 82 -26.36 3.64 -2.40
CA GLY A 82 -26.18 5.05 -2.04
C GLY A 82 -25.30 5.25 -0.81
N GLY A 83 -25.25 6.49 -0.33
CA GLY A 83 -24.32 6.92 0.69
C GLY A 83 -23.46 8.09 0.21
N MET A 84 -22.49 8.47 1.03
CA MET A 84 -21.53 9.51 0.67
C MET A 84 -20.23 9.33 1.42
N ASP A 85 -19.14 9.62 0.72
CA ASP A 85 -17.82 9.75 1.31
C ASP A 85 -17.56 11.21 1.62
N PHE A 86 -17.06 11.48 2.81
CA PHE A 86 -16.73 12.83 3.24
C PHE A 86 -15.58 12.84 4.24
N ILE A 87 -14.87 13.96 4.27
CA ILE A 87 -13.81 14.21 5.23
C ILE A 87 -14.41 14.52 6.60
N VAL A 88 -13.78 13.98 7.64
CA VAL A 88 -13.98 14.40 9.03
C VAL A 88 -12.64 14.87 9.59
N ASN A 89 -12.60 16.01 10.28
CA ASN A 89 -11.40 16.51 10.95
C ASN A 89 -11.75 17.37 12.19
N LYS A 90 -12.30 16.71 13.22
CA LYS A 90 -12.65 17.30 14.53
C LYS A 90 -13.74 18.38 14.50
N GLU A 91 -14.27 18.77 13.34
CA GLU A 91 -15.36 19.73 13.23
C GLU A 91 -16.74 19.07 13.31
N ASN A 92 -17.69 19.76 13.93
CA ASN A 92 -19.09 19.39 13.85
C ASN A 92 -19.71 20.04 12.61
N PHE A 93 -20.38 19.26 11.78
CA PHE A 93 -20.97 19.78 10.55
C PHE A 93 -22.26 19.05 10.18
N SER A 94 -22.92 19.58 9.15
CA SER A 94 -24.10 18.94 8.54
C SER A 94 -23.82 18.60 7.09
N ILE A 95 -24.34 17.45 6.67
CA ILE A 95 -24.33 16.97 5.29
C ILE A 95 -25.77 16.67 4.87
N SER A 96 -26.16 17.19 3.70
CA SER A 96 -27.49 16.96 3.17
C SER A 96 -27.49 16.74 1.67
N CYS A 97 -28.27 15.75 1.23
CA CYS A 97 -28.63 15.56 -0.17
C CYS A 97 -30.14 15.34 -0.27
N LEU A 98 -30.79 16.14 -1.12
CA LEU A 98 -32.24 16.03 -1.35
C LEU A 98 -32.57 15.15 -2.55
N GLU A 99 -31.58 14.76 -3.34
CA GLU A 99 -31.73 13.96 -4.55
C GLU A 99 -31.66 12.45 -4.24
N GLU A 100 -32.19 11.63 -5.15
CA GLU A 100 -32.16 10.17 -5.02
C GLU A 100 -30.74 9.59 -5.12
N GLN A 101 -29.83 10.26 -5.82
CA GLN A 101 -28.45 9.78 -6.04
C GLN A 101 -27.44 10.81 -5.52
N PRO A 102 -27.00 10.69 -4.26
CA PRO A 102 -26.01 11.60 -3.69
C PRO A 102 -24.68 11.54 -4.44
N ASN A 103 -24.15 12.71 -4.79
CA ASN A 103 -22.84 12.90 -5.39
C ASN A 103 -22.21 14.23 -4.93
N PHE A 104 -20.97 14.47 -5.33
CA PHE A 104 -20.22 15.65 -4.91
C PHE A 104 -20.83 16.99 -5.35
N GLU A 105 -21.64 17.02 -6.42
CA GLU A 105 -22.25 18.24 -6.96
C GLU A 105 -23.58 18.58 -6.29
N ASN A 106 -24.38 17.57 -5.94
CA ASN A 106 -25.71 17.76 -5.36
C ASN A 106 -25.75 17.59 -3.83
N THR A 107 -24.60 17.37 -3.19
CA THR A 107 -24.49 17.26 -1.74
C THR A 107 -23.98 18.55 -1.13
N LYS A 108 -24.74 19.08 -0.17
CA LYS A 108 -24.41 20.31 0.54
C LYS A 108 -23.77 20.00 1.88
N TYR A 109 -22.67 20.68 2.15
CA TYR A 109 -21.99 20.71 3.44
C TYR A 109 -22.25 22.04 4.13
N THR A 110 -22.34 22.04 5.45
CA THR A 110 -22.47 23.27 6.25
C THR A 110 -21.66 23.15 7.51
N GLY A 111 -20.68 24.04 7.66
CA GLY A 111 -19.77 24.03 8.81
C GLY A 111 -18.65 23.00 8.66
N SER A 112 -18.35 22.55 7.44
CA SER A 112 -17.19 21.69 7.17
C SER A 112 -16.22 22.37 6.21
N PRO A 113 -15.23 23.11 6.75
CA PRO A 113 -14.16 23.70 5.94
C PRO A 113 -13.43 22.66 5.09
N GLU A 114 -13.31 21.42 5.57
CA GLU A 114 -12.67 20.33 4.85
C GLU A 114 -13.40 19.98 3.54
N ASN A 115 -14.69 19.65 3.64
CA ASN A 115 -15.48 19.22 2.48
C ASN A 115 -15.80 20.38 1.54
N GLU A 116 -16.06 21.58 2.09
CA GLU A 116 -16.27 22.79 1.29
C GLU A 116 -15.00 23.15 0.49
N PHE A 117 -13.82 23.08 1.12
CA PHE A 117 -12.55 23.30 0.44
C PHE A 117 -12.27 22.23 -0.61
N LEU A 118 -12.47 20.94 -0.29
CA LEU A 118 -12.27 19.85 -1.23
C LEU A 118 -13.11 20.06 -2.50
N ASN A 119 -14.41 20.27 -2.35
CA ASN A 119 -15.33 20.45 -3.45
C ASN A 119 -14.93 21.65 -4.33
N GLN A 120 -14.64 22.79 -3.69
CA GLN A 120 -14.22 24.00 -4.42
C GLN A 120 -12.94 23.76 -5.23
N LYS A 121 -11.91 23.16 -4.62
CA LYS A 121 -10.60 22.99 -5.27
C LYS A 121 -10.61 21.92 -6.35
N ILE A 122 -11.35 20.83 -6.17
CA ILE A 122 -11.51 19.81 -7.21
C ILE A 122 -12.27 20.37 -8.42
N GLN A 123 -13.32 21.15 -8.21
CA GLN A 123 -14.05 21.80 -9.30
C GLN A 123 -13.17 22.81 -10.06
N GLN A 124 -12.42 23.66 -9.34
CA GLN A 124 -11.47 24.61 -9.95
C GLN A 124 -10.40 23.87 -10.77
N GLN A 125 -9.84 22.79 -10.22
CA GLN A 125 -8.87 21.97 -10.93
C GLN A 125 -9.46 21.35 -12.18
N LYS A 126 -10.65 20.73 -12.08
CA LYS A 126 -11.33 20.11 -13.22
C LYS A 126 -11.55 21.11 -14.34
N ALA A 127 -12.07 22.31 -14.01
CA ALA A 127 -12.31 23.36 -15.01
C ALA A 127 -11.02 23.80 -15.72
N ILE A 128 -9.89 23.88 -14.99
CA ILE A 128 -8.59 24.20 -15.59
C ILE A 128 -8.10 23.06 -16.50
N LEU A 129 -8.17 21.81 -16.02
CA LEU A 129 -7.68 20.64 -16.78
C LEU A 129 -8.50 20.37 -18.04
N ASP A 130 -9.83 20.54 -17.98
CA ASP A 130 -10.70 20.39 -19.15
C ASP A 130 -10.32 21.40 -20.24
N LYS A 131 -10.11 22.67 -19.86
CA LYS A 131 -9.66 23.72 -20.77
C LYS A 131 -8.26 23.44 -21.32
N ALA A 132 -7.33 23.01 -20.46
CA ALA A 132 -5.97 22.68 -20.87
C ALA A 132 -5.94 21.51 -21.86
N GLY A 133 -6.79 20.49 -21.68
CA GLY A 133 -6.96 19.40 -22.62
C GLY A 133 -7.44 19.87 -23.99
N PHE A 134 -8.43 20.77 -24.02
CA PHE A 134 -8.91 21.38 -25.28
C PHE A 134 -7.82 22.21 -25.96
N VAL A 135 -7.12 23.06 -25.21
CA VAL A 135 -6.02 23.88 -25.72
C VAL A 135 -4.91 23.01 -26.30
N GLN A 136 -4.56 21.90 -25.62
CA GLN A 136 -3.54 21.00 -26.12
C GLN A 136 -3.94 20.30 -27.42
N TYR A 137 -5.20 19.89 -27.52
CA TYR A 137 -5.72 19.35 -28.76
C TYR A 137 -5.58 20.36 -29.91
N GLY A 138 -5.88 21.64 -29.66
CA GLY A 138 -5.65 22.73 -30.60
C GLY A 138 -4.19 22.90 -31.00
N LEU A 139 -3.26 22.92 -30.04
CA LEU A 139 -1.81 23.02 -30.30
C LEU A 139 -1.28 21.86 -31.15
N ASN A 140 -1.85 20.67 -31.02
CA ASN A 140 -1.45 19.50 -31.82
C ASN A 140 -2.04 19.53 -33.24
N LEU A 141 -3.14 20.26 -33.47
CA LEU A 141 -3.86 20.28 -34.75
C LEU A 141 -3.36 21.40 -35.68
N TYR A 142 -3.13 22.59 -35.14
CA TYR A 142 -2.71 23.76 -35.91
C TYR A 142 -1.18 23.85 -35.99
N LYS A 143 -0.66 24.29 -37.14
CA LYS A 143 0.78 24.53 -37.31
C LYS A 143 1.22 25.82 -36.62
N LYS A 144 2.50 25.91 -36.27
CA LYS A 144 3.07 27.04 -35.52
C LYS A 144 2.90 28.39 -36.21
N GLU A 145 2.82 28.40 -37.54
CA GLU A 145 2.68 29.60 -38.36
C GLU A 145 1.23 30.12 -38.40
N GLU A 146 0.27 29.30 -37.96
CA GLU A 146 -1.16 29.66 -38.00
C GLU A 146 -1.54 30.54 -36.79
N PRO A 147 -2.34 31.62 -36.99
CA PRO A 147 -2.70 32.53 -35.90
C PRO A 147 -3.39 31.85 -34.71
N LEU A 148 -4.17 30.79 -34.95
CA LEU A 148 -4.84 30.04 -33.89
C LEU A 148 -3.86 29.27 -33.00
N HIS A 149 -2.73 28.80 -33.53
CA HIS A 149 -1.70 28.16 -32.72
C HIS A 149 -1.13 29.14 -31.69
N ALA A 150 -0.86 30.38 -32.07
CA ALA A 150 -0.39 31.42 -31.15
C ALA A 150 -1.43 31.72 -30.05
N ALA A 151 -2.72 31.78 -30.40
CA ALA A 151 -3.80 31.96 -29.43
C ALA A 151 -3.90 30.80 -28.44
N PHE A 152 -3.79 29.55 -28.91
CA PHE A 152 -3.76 28.38 -28.03
C PHE A 152 -2.54 28.39 -27.12
N GLN A 153 -1.37 28.79 -27.62
CA GLN A 153 -0.16 28.87 -26.79
C GLN A 153 -0.33 29.89 -25.67
N GLN A 154 -0.88 31.07 -25.97
CA GLN A 154 -1.17 32.10 -24.97
C GLN A 154 -2.15 31.60 -23.90
N GLU A 155 -3.22 30.93 -24.29
CA GLU A 155 -4.17 30.37 -23.32
C GLU A 155 -3.56 29.23 -22.50
N ASN A 156 -2.67 28.42 -23.10
CA ASN A 156 -1.94 27.38 -22.36
C ASN A 156 -1.08 27.99 -21.24
N GLU A 157 -0.35 29.08 -21.52
CA GLU A 157 0.45 29.81 -20.53
C GLU A 157 -0.42 30.40 -19.41
N ASN A 158 -1.57 31.00 -19.78
CA ASN A 158 -2.54 31.52 -18.82
C ASN A 158 -3.10 30.42 -17.90
N LEU A 159 -3.55 29.30 -18.46
CA LEU A 159 -4.06 28.16 -17.70
C LEU A 159 -2.98 27.54 -16.81
N GLN A 160 -1.73 27.46 -17.30
CA GLN A 160 -0.60 26.99 -16.51
C GLN A 160 -0.35 27.89 -15.29
N GLY A 161 -0.46 29.22 -15.47
CA GLY A 161 -0.39 30.18 -14.37
C GLY A 161 -1.49 29.98 -13.33
N GLN A 162 -2.75 29.81 -13.78
CA GLN A 162 -3.89 29.51 -12.90
C GLN A 162 -3.71 28.19 -12.15
N PHE A 163 -3.26 27.14 -12.83
CA PHE A 163 -3.01 25.83 -12.21
C PHE A 163 -1.90 25.89 -11.16
N THR A 164 -0.82 26.62 -11.47
CA THR A 164 0.28 26.85 -10.53
C THR A 164 -0.19 27.60 -9.28
N ALA A 165 -1.00 28.66 -9.46
CA ALA A 165 -1.60 29.40 -8.35
C ALA A 165 -2.50 28.50 -7.48
N LEU A 166 -3.36 27.69 -8.09
CA LEU A 166 -4.23 26.74 -7.40
C LEU A 166 -3.43 25.71 -6.59
N ARG A 167 -2.36 25.14 -7.18
CA ARG A 167 -1.46 24.21 -6.48
C ARG A 167 -0.78 24.87 -5.29
N ASN A 168 -0.29 26.10 -5.45
CA ASN A 168 0.36 26.85 -4.37
C ASN A 168 -0.61 27.20 -3.23
N GLU A 169 -1.84 27.59 -3.55
CA GLU A 169 -2.88 27.83 -2.56
C GLU A 169 -3.24 26.55 -1.80
N THR A 170 -3.40 25.43 -2.53
CA THR A 170 -3.63 24.11 -1.92
C THR A 170 -2.49 23.75 -0.97
N ALA A 171 -1.24 23.91 -1.41
CA ALA A 171 -0.06 23.52 -0.65
C ALA A 171 0.07 24.27 0.69
N LYS A 172 -0.35 25.55 0.74
CA LYS A 172 -0.34 26.41 1.93
C LYS A 172 -1.42 26.06 2.95
N SER A 173 -2.48 25.37 2.54
CA SER A 173 -3.56 24.99 3.44
C SER A 173 -3.11 23.91 4.42
N THR A 174 -3.58 24.03 5.66
CA THR A 174 -3.35 23.06 6.74
C THR A 174 -4.46 22.02 6.85
N LEU A 175 -5.50 22.14 6.02
CA LEU A 175 -6.64 21.22 5.99
C LEU A 175 -6.22 19.82 5.52
N TYR A 176 -6.91 18.80 6.02
CA TYR A 176 -6.74 17.43 5.54
C TYR A 176 -7.06 17.32 4.04
N ALA A 177 -8.10 18.02 3.59
CA ALA A 177 -8.54 18.10 2.20
C ALA A 177 -7.42 18.51 1.25
N ALA A 178 -6.53 19.41 1.67
CA ALA A 178 -5.39 19.84 0.85
C ALA A 178 -4.40 18.69 0.59
N ARG A 179 -4.08 17.90 1.63
CA ARG A 179 -3.24 16.71 1.51
C ARG A 179 -3.93 15.61 0.71
N PHE A 180 -5.24 15.46 0.87
CA PHE A 180 -6.05 14.54 0.07
C PHE A 180 -6.02 14.88 -1.43
N ILE A 181 -6.14 16.17 -1.79
CA ILE A 181 -6.06 16.63 -3.19
C ILE A 181 -4.68 16.32 -3.79
N GLU A 182 -3.60 16.46 -3.01
CA GLU A 182 -2.25 16.11 -3.49
C GLU A 182 -2.10 14.60 -3.77
N ILE A 183 -2.68 13.74 -2.92
CA ILE A 183 -2.75 12.29 -3.15
C ILE A 183 -3.54 12.00 -4.43
N TYR A 184 -4.71 12.64 -4.58
CA TYR A 184 -5.55 12.47 -5.75
C TYR A 184 -4.85 12.89 -7.05
N ARG A 185 -4.09 14.00 -7.05
CA ARG A 185 -3.28 14.43 -8.20
C ARG A 185 -2.25 13.39 -8.60
N PHE A 186 -1.56 12.79 -7.62
CA PHE A 186 -0.61 11.71 -7.87
C PHE A 186 -1.30 10.51 -8.53
N LEU A 187 -2.41 10.05 -7.96
CA LEU A 187 -3.16 8.91 -8.52
C LEU A 187 -3.64 9.15 -9.94
N MET A 188 -3.95 10.41 -10.28
CA MET A 188 -4.38 10.79 -11.61
C MET A 188 -3.23 11.10 -12.57
N GLY A 189 -1.98 10.93 -12.14
CA GLY A 189 -0.80 11.20 -12.96
C GLY A 189 -0.67 12.67 -13.38
N ILE A 190 -1.19 13.59 -12.55
CA ILE A 190 -1.22 15.03 -12.83
C ILE A 190 0.09 15.69 -12.38
N GLY A 191 0.98 15.97 -13.34
CA GLY A 191 2.22 16.73 -13.15
C GLY A 191 1.97 18.22 -12.90
N SER A 192 3.03 18.97 -12.56
CA SER A 192 2.93 20.42 -12.33
C SER A 192 2.80 21.24 -13.60
N ILE A 193 3.23 20.68 -14.73
CA ILE A 193 3.26 21.34 -16.03
C ILE A 193 2.37 20.56 -17.01
N PHE A 194 1.58 21.27 -17.82
CA PHE A 194 0.82 20.63 -18.90
C PHE A 194 1.76 20.09 -19.98
N ASN A 195 1.49 18.86 -20.43
CA ASN A 195 2.29 18.15 -21.44
C ASN A 195 3.76 17.97 -21.07
N GLN A 196 4.04 17.93 -19.77
CA GLN A 196 5.35 17.55 -19.26
C GLN A 196 5.76 16.17 -19.85
N PRO A 197 7.01 16.03 -20.32
CA PRO A 197 7.54 14.74 -20.74
C PRO A 197 7.34 13.68 -19.65
N GLU A 198 7.01 12.46 -20.06
CA GLU A 198 6.63 11.39 -19.12
C GLU A 198 7.72 11.11 -18.08
N GLU A 199 8.99 11.09 -18.48
CA GLU A 199 10.12 10.88 -17.56
C GLU A 199 10.29 12.01 -16.54
N GLU A 200 10.12 13.26 -16.96
CA GLU A 200 10.20 14.42 -16.06
C GLU A 200 9.05 14.41 -15.06
N LYS A 201 7.84 14.08 -15.55
CA LYS A 201 6.65 13.93 -14.71
C LYS A 201 6.83 12.80 -13.70
N ALA A 202 7.39 11.66 -14.11
CA ALA A 202 7.68 10.56 -13.21
C ALA A 202 8.67 10.95 -12.10
N LYS A 203 9.71 11.71 -12.44
CA LYS A 203 10.66 12.25 -11.45
C LYS A 203 9.98 13.22 -10.47
N GLU A 204 9.13 14.13 -10.96
CA GLU A 204 8.35 15.03 -10.10
C GLU A 204 7.45 14.25 -9.13
N LEU A 205 6.68 13.29 -9.63
CA LEU A 205 5.75 12.51 -8.82
C LEU A 205 6.49 11.63 -7.81
N ASN A 206 7.63 11.05 -8.19
CA ASN A 206 8.48 10.32 -7.25
C ASN A 206 9.00 11.22 -6.13
N LEU A 207 9.48 12.42 -6.45
CA LEU A 207 9.92 13.40 -5.44
C LEU A 207 8.78 13.77 -4.48
N PHE A 208 7.55 13.94 -4.99
CA PHE A 208 6.39 14.18 -4.13
C PHE A 208 6.17 13.05 -3.12
N ILE A 209 6.11 11.79 -3.57
CA ILE A 209 5.91 10.63 -2.69
C ILE A 209 7.04 10.53 -1.66
N LYS A 210 8.28 10.66 -2.13
CA LYS A 210 9.49 10.49 -1.32
C LYS A 210 9.68 11.57 -0.27
N GLU A 211 9.33 12.83 -0.57
CA GLU A 211 9.71 13.99 0.26
C GLU A 211 8.55 14.74 0.88
N LYS A 212 7.38 14.75 0.24
CA LYS A 212 6.28 15.66 0.60
C LYS A 212 5.00 14.96 1.03
N LEU A 213 4.73 13.76 0.55
CA LEU A 213 3.52 13.02 0.88
C LEU A 213 3.36 12.87 2.40
N ASP A 214 2.20 13.27 2.89
CA ASP A 214 1.82 13.09 4.28
C ASP A 214 1.30 11.66 4.49
N MET A 215 2.11 10.84 5.15
CA MET A 215 1.80 9.43 5.37
C MET A 215 0.63 9.22 6.33
N GLN A 216 0.35 10.17 7.24
CA GLN A 216 -0.84 10.11 8.10
C GLN A 216 -2.09 10.42 7.29
N ALA A 217 -2.02 11.42 6.39
CA ALA A 217 -3.13 11.74 5.52
C ALA A 217 -3.46 10.59 4.56
N LEU A 218 -2.43 9.98 3.97
CA LEU A 218 -2.56 8.82 3.10
C LEU A 218 -3.15 7.62 3.83
N TYR A 219 -2.74 7.38 5.08
CA TYR A 219 -3.26 6.26 5.87
C TYR A 219 -4.77 6.35 6.07
N ASN A 220 -5.33 7.55 6.15
CA ASN A 220 -6.76 7.75 6.38
C ASN A 220 -7.53 8.17 5.11
N SER A 221 -6.96 8.04 3.90
CA SER A 221 -7.57 8.56 2.67
C SER A 221 -8.41 7.57 1.88
N GLY A 222 -8.34 6.27 2.20
CA GLY A 222 -8.90 5.21 1.34
C GLY A 222 -8.10 4.95 0.06
N PHE A 223 -7.00 5.68 -0.15
CA PHE A 223 -6.09 5.53 -1.29
C PHE A 223 -4.75 4.90 -0.94
N TRP A 224 -4.64 4.32 0.27
CA TRP A 224 -3.40 3.73 0.76
C TRP A 224 -2.78 2.71 -0.22
N ASN A 225 -3.60 1.75 -0.66
CA ASN A 225 -3.14 0.67 -1.53
C ASN A 225 -2.74 1.20 -2.91
N GLN A 226 -3.65 1.93 -3.55
CA GLN A 226 -3.49 2.44 -4.91
C GLN A 226 -2.32 3.40 -5.03
N THR A 227 -2.08 4.23 -4.00
CA THR A 227 -0.95 5.17 -4.00
C THR A 227 0.39 4.45 -3.92
N ILE A 228 0.52 3.47 -3.03
CA ILE A 228 1.77 2.72 -2.86
C ILE A 228 2.03 1.84 -4.07
N GLU A 229 1.02 1.15 -4.59
CA GLU A 229 1.13 0.34 -5.81
C GLU A 229 1.44 1.20 -7.04
N GLY A 230 0.76 2.33 -7.21
CA GLY A 230 1.00 3.27 -8.30
C GLY A 230 2.42 3.85 -8.25
N TRP A 231 2.94 4.13 -7.05
CA TRP A 231 4.32 4.60 -6.89
C TRP A 231 5.36 3.55 -7.27
N VAL A 232 5.16 2.30 -6.83
CA VAL A 232 6.05 1.20 -7.22
C VAL A 232 5.96 0.91 -8.72
N ASN A 233 4.76 0.99 -9.31
CA ASN A 233 4.58 0.84 -10.75
C ASN A 233 5.30 1.96 -11.53
N LEU A 234 5.19 3.21 -11.08
CA LEU A 234 5.92 4.35 -11.66
C LEU A 234 7.45 4.12 -11.65
N GLN A 235 7.97 3.65 -10.52
CA GLN A 235 9.38 3.33 -10.35
C GLN A 235 9.84 2.22 -11.29
N GLN A 236 9.02 1.20 -11.52
CA GLN A 236 9.39 0.06 -12.36
C GLN A 236 9.19 0.33 -13.87
N SER A 237 8.13 1.03 -14.25
CA SER A 237 7.76 1.21 -15.65
C SER A 237 8.49 2.39 -16.30
N VAL A 238 8.86 3.40 -15.52
CA VAL A 238 9.49 4.63 -16.05
C VAL A 238 10.91 4.80 -15.54
N ILE A 239 11.13 4.77 -14.21
CA ILE A 239 12.45 5.07 -13.62
C ILE A 239 13.44 3.91 -13.81
N LYS A 240 12.99 2.67 -13.61
CA LYS A 240 13.74 1.41 -13.86
C LYS A 240 15.04 1.27 -13.06
N GLU A 241 15.11 1.84 -11.85
CA GLU A 241 16.28 1.75 -10.98
C GLU A 241 15.95 1.13 -9.61
N ASP A 242 16.25 -0.16 -9.46
CA ASP A 242 15.93 -0.91 -8.23
C ASP A 242 16.69 -0.41 -6.99
N THR A 243 17.93 0.06 -7.18
CA THR A 243 18.72 0.68 -6.10
C THR A 243 18.08 1.98 -5.61
N ALA A 244 17.53 2.80 -6.51
CA ALA A 244 16.81 4.01 -6.18
C ALA A 244 15.49 3.70 -5.47
N LEU A 245 14.71 2.73 -5.95
CA LEU A 245 13.46 2.30 -5.30
C LEU A 245 13.69 1.83 -3.85
N LEU A 246 14.75 1.06 -3.60
CA LEU A 246 15.12 0.63 -2.25
C LEU A 246 15.50 1.81 -1.35
N ALA A 247 16.27 2.77 -1.88
CA ALA A 247 16.68 3.97 -1.14
C ALA A 247 15.47 4.87 -0.82
N ASP A 248 14.62 5.12 -1.80
CA ASP A 248 13.41 5.93 -1.67
C ASP A 248 12.43 5.31 -0.67
N THR A 249 12.28 3.97 -0.68
CA THR A 249 11.46 3.24 0.32
C THR A 249 11.97 3.49 1.74
N LYS A 250 13.30 3.44 1.95
CA LYS A 250 13.91 3.72 3.27
C LYS A 250 13.75 5.18 3.68
N GLN A 251 13.81 6.11 2.72
CA GLN A 251 13.58 7.53 2.98
C GLN A 251 12.12 7.81 3.39
N ILE A 252 11.14 7.13 2.78
CA ILE A 252 9.74 7.24 3.21
C ILE A 252 9.59 6.68 4.64
N LEU A 253 10.12 5.49 4.90
CA LEU A 253 10.08 4.85 6.23
C LEU A 253 10.68 5.74 7.33
N SER A 254 11.77 6.46 7.06
CA SER A 254 12.41 7.33 8.05
C SER A 254 11.55 8.56 8.42
N ARG A 255 10.68 9.01 7.51
CA ARG A 255 9.77 10.16 7.73
C ARG A 255 8.49 9.78 8.45
N ILE A 256 8.07 8.51 8.41
CA ILE A 256 6.87 8.05 9.11
C ILE A 256 7.12 8.14 10.61
N LYS A 257 6.24 8.83 11.35
CA LYS A 257 6.34 9.01 12.82
C LYS A 257 5.59 7.93 13.60
N SER A 258 4.37 7.60 13.19
CA SER A 258 3.55 6.58 13.84
C SER A 258 4.09 5.17 13.58
N ASN A 259 4.30 4.38 14.63
CA ASN A 259 4.71 2.98 14.52
C ASN A 259 3.66 2.10 13.83
N GLU A 260 2.38 2.40 14.04
CA GLU A 260 1.28 1.74 13.34
C GLU A 260 1.39 1.96 11.82
N ILE A 261 1.56 3.21 11.39
CA ILE A 261 1.69 3.55 9.96
C ILE A 261 3.00 3.00 9.40
N TYR A 262 4.08 3.02 10.19
CA TYR A 262 5.36 2.44 9.81
C TYR A 262 5.20 0.95 9.53
N THR A 263 4.50 0.23 10.42
CA THR A 263 4.20 -1.20 10.26
C THR A 263 3.32 -1.44 9.04
N ALA A 264 2.21 -0.71 8.89
CA ALA A 264 1.31 -0.85 7.76
C ALA A 264 1.99 -0.56 6.41
N PHE A 265 2.89 0.43 6.37
CA PHE A 265 3.65 0.75 5.15
C PHE A 265 4.65 -0.36 4.83
N THR A 266 5.33 -0.86 5.85
CA THR A 266 6.26 -1.99 5.71
C THR A 266 5.54 -3.24 5.18
N GLU A 267 4.39 -3.58 5.77
CA GLU A 267 3.58 -4.71 5.32
C GLU A 267 3.14 -4.53 3.88
N LYS A 268 2.64 -3.34 3.53
CA LYS A 268 2.18 -3.07 2.17
C LYS A 268 3.31 -3.14 1.15
N ILE A 269 4.45 -2.51 1.42
CA ILE A 269 5.55 -2.47 0.47
C ILE A 269 6.21 -3.85 0.33
N VAL A 270 6.31 -4.63 1.41
CA VAL A 270 6.77 -6.02 1.35
C VAL A 270 5.82 -6.85 0.49
N ALA A 271 4.50 -6.72 0.67
CA ALA A 271 3.53 -7.43 -0.15
C ALA A 271 3.64 -7.06 -1.65
N VAL A 272 3.83 -5.76 -1.96
CA VAL A 272 4.05 -5.31 -3.33
C VAL A 272 5.35 -5.88 -3.89
N PHE A 273 6.49 -5.76 -3.19
CA PHE A 273 7.75 -6.31 -3.67
C PHE A 273 7.74 -7.84 -3.83
N THR A 274 7.04 -8.56 -2.96
CA THR A 274 6.80 -10.00 -3.14
C THR A 274 6.06 -10.28 -4.44
N LYS A 275 4.96 -9.57 -4.71
CA LYS A 275 4.16 -9.74 -5.94
C LYS A 275 4.99 -9.46 -7.20
N GLU A 276 5.88 -8.48 -7.13
CA GLU A 276 6.76 -8.08 -8.24
C GLU A 276 8.04 -8.94 -8.33
N GLY A 277 8.21 -9.97 -7.48
CA GLY A 277 9.39 -10.85 -7.49
C GLY A 277 10.69 -10.21 -6.99
N LYS A 278 10.62 -9.09 -6.27
CA LYS A 278 11.78 -8.33 -5.77
C LYS A 278 12.26 -8.84 -4.41
N ASP A 279 12.67 -10.10 -4.35
CA ASP A 279 13.06 -10.81 -3.13
C ASP A 279 14.21 -10.15 -2.35
N GLU A 280 15.20 -9.59 -3.05
CA GLU A 280 16.29 -8.86 -2.42
C GLU A 280 15.79 -7.62 -1.67
N MET A 281 14.82 -6.91 -2.25
CA MET A 281 14.19 -5.75 -1.59
C MET A 281 13.32 -6.16 -0.42
N VAL A 282 12.55 -7.24 -0.55
CA VAL A 282 11.78 -7.82 0.57
C VAL A 282 12.71 -8.08 1.75
N THR A 283 13.84 -8.74 1.49
CA THR A 283 14.85 -9.04 2.51
C THR A 283 15.44 -7.77 3.11
N ALA A 284 15.88 -6.83 2.26
CA ALA A 284 16.51 -5.59 2.70
C ALA A 284 15.58 -4.71 3.54
N ILE A 285 14.31 -4.56 3.16
CA ILE A 285 13.33 -3.78 3.89
C ILE A 285 12.90 -4.48 5.18
N SER A 286 12.70 -5.80 5.16
CA SER A 286 12.35 -6.57 6.36
C SER A 286 13.45 -6.49 7.42
N GLN A 287 14.71 -6.62 7.03
CA GLN A 287 15.84 -6.46 7.95
C GLN A 287 15.98 -5.03 8.47
N TYR A 288 15.85 -4.03 7.58
CA TYR A 288 15.94 -2.62 7.95
C TYR A 288 14.86 -2.25 8.98
N THR A 289 13.63 -2.70 8.75
CA THR A 289 12.48 -2.41 9.63
C THR A 289 12.53 -3.21 10.93
N ALA A 290 12.97 -4.47 10.92
CA ALA A 290 13.18 -5.24 12.14
C ALA A 290 14.21 -4.58 13.07
N LYS A 291 15.32 -4.10 12.54
CA LYS A 291 16.36 -3.39 13.30
C LYS A 291 15.89 -2.06 13.90
N SER A 292 14.81 -1.47 13.38
CA SER A 292 14.28 -0.21 13.90
C SER A 292 13.61 -0.35 15.28
N GLY A 293 13.11 -1.55 15.63
CA GLY A 293 12.32 -1.76 16.84
C GLY A 293 10.92 -1.12 16.81
N ARG A 294 10.45 -0.64 15.64
CA ARG A 294 9.20 0.12 15.49
C ARG A 294 8.00 -0.70 15.01
N LEU A 295 8.21 -1.97 14.66
CA LEU A 295 7.14 -2.82 14.13
C LEU A 295 6.19 -3.28 15.25
N GLU A 296 4.89 -3.01 15.07
CA GLU A 296 3.85 -3.33 16.04
C GLU A 296 2.95 -4.45 15.52
N LYS A 297 3.10 -5.65 16.11
CA LYS A 297 2.29 -6.83 15.75
C LYS A 297 2.24 -7.08 14.22
N PRO A 298 3.40 -7.18 13.55
CA PRO A 298 3.43 -7.36 12.10
C PRO A 298 2.65 -8.61 11.69
N ALA A 299 1.98 -8.54 10.55
CA ALA A 299 1.30 -9.65 9.92
C ALA A 299 2.26 -10.80 9.58
N LYS A 300 1.72 -12.01 9.45
CA LYS A 300 2.50 -13.24 9.23
C LYS A 300 3.49 -13.14 8.07
N GLN A 301 3.11 -12.50 6.96
CA GLN A 301 4.01 -12.33 5.82
C GLN A 301 5.27 -11.55 6.19
N LEU A 302 5.11 -10.40 6.86
CA LEU A 302 6.24 -9.59 7.29
C LEU A 302 7.04 -10.31 8.39
N THR A 303 6.38 -10.97 9.35
CA THR A 303 7.07 -11.79 10.36
C THR A 303 7.94 -12.88 9.72
N ASN A 304 7.41 -13.58 8.72
CA ASN A 304 8.15 -14.59 7.98
C ASN A 304 9.33 -13.98 7.22
N ALA A 305 9.12 -12.85 6.54
CA ALA A 305 10.19 -12.16 5.81
C ALA A 305 11.31 -11.65 6.73
N ILE A 306 10.99 -11.22 7.95
CA ILE A 306 11.97 -10.81 8.98
C ILE A 306 12.80 -12.00 9.45
N ASN A 307 12.15 -13.14 9.67
CA ASN A 307 12.79 -14.36 10.16
C ASN A 307 13.41 -15.21 9.02
N ALA A 308 13.30 -14.74 7.78
CA ALA A 308 13.85 -15.42 6.62
C ALA A 308 15.37 -15.57 6.75
N PRO A 309 15.94 -16.70 6.29
CA PRO A 309 17.39 -16.87 6.27
C PRO A 309 18.05 -15.79 5.40
N VAL A 310 19.13 -15.21 5.92
CA VAL A 310 19.80 -14.07 5.30
C VAL A 310 21.14 -14.49 4.70
N ILE A 311 21.56 -13.80 3.64
CA ILE A 311 22.91 -13.96 3.07
C ILE A 311 23.95 -13.66 4.17
N GLY A 312 24.96 -14.52 4.29
CA GLY A 312 25.96 -14.55 5.37
C GLY A 312 25.50 -15.25 6.66
N GLY A 313 24.19 -15.51 6.80
CA GLY A 313 23.62 -16.27 7.90
C GLY A 313 23.89 -17.78 7.76
N SER A 314 23.81 -18.52 8.87
CA SER A 314 23.83 -19.99 8.81
C SER A 314 22.52 -20.50 8.21
N ALA A 315 22.60 -21.42 7.26
CA ALA A 315 21.45 -22.10 6.71
C ALA A 315 20.72 -22.88 7.81
N PRO A 316 19.39 -22.69 7.96
CA PRO A 316 18.62 -23.49 8.90
C PRO A 316 18.73 -24.98 8.62
N ALA A 317 18.60 -25.80 9.67
CA ALA A 317 18.53 -27.24 9.47
C ALA A 317 17.24 -27.63 8.73
N LEU A 318 17.35 -28.53 7.76
CA LEU A 318 16.21 -29.08 7.05
C LEU A 318 15.55 -30.17 7.89
N GLN A 319 14.22 -30.17 7.94
CA GLN A 319 13.44 -31.27 8.46
C GLN A 319 13.35 -32.37 7.40
N THR A 320 13.85 -33.56 7.73
CA THR A 320 13.75 -34.78 6.91
C THR A 320 13.02 -35.88 7.68
N ALA A 321 12.74 -36.99 7.01
CA ALA A 321 12.17 -38.19 7.64
C ALA A 321 13.09 -38.77 8.73
N ALA A 322 14.41 -38.57 8.61
CA ALA A 322 15.42 -39.03 9.57
C ALA A 322 15.70 -38.03 10.70
N GLY A 323 15.03 -36.87 10.72
CA GLY A 323 15.23 -35.81 11.70
C GLY A 323 15.75 -34.51 11.09
N LYS A 324 16.46 -33.70 11.88
CA LYS A 324 17.02 -32.42 11.41
C LYS A 324 18.38 -32.65 10.72
N LYS A 325 18.49 -32.27 9.44
CA LYS A 325 19.74 -32.27 8.67
C LYS A 325 20.37 -30.87 8.72
N ILE A 326 21.54 -30.76 9.34
CA ILE A 326 22.35 -29.54 9.33
C ILE A 326 23.10 -29.48 7.99
N ILE A 327 23.08 -28.32 7.33
CA ILE A 327 23.83 -28.10 6.09
C ILE A 327 25.24 -27.61 6.47
N ASN A 328 26.25 -28.43 6.20
CA ASN A 328 27.66 -28.18 6.53
C ASN A 328 28.60 -28.54 5.36
N LYS A 329 28.06 -28.45 4.14
CA LYS A 329 28.75 -28.67 2.89
C LYS A 329 28.26 -27.63 1.88
N LYS A 330 29.04 -27.45 0.83
CA LYS A 330 28.65 -26.60 -0.29
C LYS A 330 27.38 -27.17 -0.92
N THR A 331 26.28 -26.43 -0.86
CA THR A 331 24.95 -26.95 -1.20
C THR A 331 24.19 -25.99 -2.10
N LEU A 332 23.54 -26.54 -3.13
CA LEU A 332 22.50 -25.87 -3.90
C LEU A 332 21.16 -26.41 -3.40
N LEU A 333 20.47 -25.62 -2.59
CA LEU A 333 19.17 -25.97 -2.03
C LEU A 333 18.07 -25.39 -2.92
N PHE A 334 17.19 -26.25 -3.42
CA PHE A 334 16.18 -25.90 -4.42
C PHE A 334 14.76 -26.19 -3.90
N PHE A 335 13.97 -25.13 -3.72
CA PHE A 335 12.55 -25.23 -3.41
C PHE A 335 11.72 -25.10 -4.69
N TYR A 336 10.81 -26.05 -4.90
CA TYR A 336 9.99 -26.12 -6.12
C TYR A 336 8.59 -26.65 -5.82
N GLU A 337 7.71 -26.57 -6.81
CA GLU A 337 6.39 -27.21 -6.80
C GLU A 337 6.20 -27.87 -8.16
N SER A 338 5.87 -29.17 -8.19
CA SER A 338 5.64 -29.87 -9.46
C SER A 338 4.43 -29.29 -10.18
N GLY A 339 4.46 -29.26 -11.52
CA GLY A 339 3.38 -28.71 -12.33
C GLY A 339 3.34 -27.17 -12.38
N CYS A 340 4.18 -26.47 -11.62
CA CYS A 340 4.41 -25.04 -11.80
C CYS A 340 5.31 -24.80 -13.02
N ASN A 341 4.81 -24.11 -14.05
CA ASN A 341 5.52 -23.88 -15.31
C ASN A 341 6.94 -23.31 -15.13
N ASN A 342 7.15 -22.40 -14.18
CA ASN A 342 8.47 -21.86 -13.90
C ASN A 342 9.37 -22.88 -13.19
N CYS A 343 8.82 -23.71 -12.31
CA CYS A 343 9.57 -24.79 -11.66
C CYS A 343 10.01 -25.84 -12.68
N GLU A 344 9.13 -26.26 -13.59
CA GLU A 344 9.45 -27.23 -14.64
C GLU A 344 10.62 -26.77 -15.52
N ASN A 345 10.63 -25.47 -15.87
CA ASN A 345 11.75 -24.88 -16.60
C ASN A 345 13.06 -24.96 -15.81
N GLU A 346 13.05 -24.56 -14.54
CA GLU A 346 14.25 -24.60 -13.70
C GLU A 346 14.70 -26.04 -13.36
N ILE A 347 13.78 -26.99 -13.27
CA ILE A 347 14.06 -28.43 -13.13
C ILE A 347 14.80 -28.93 -14.37
N HIS A 348 14.31 -28.65 -15.57
CA HIS A 348 15.00 -29.02 -16.82
C HIS A 348 16.39 -28.38 -16.91
N GLN A 349 16.53 -27.10 -16.53
CA GLN A 349 17.83 -26.44 -16.49
C GLN A 349 18.78 -27.12 -15.50
N LEU A 350 18.31 -27.47 -14.30
CA LEU A 350 19.13 -28.12 -13.28
C LEU A 350 19.54 -29.54 -13.68
N LEU A 351 18.64 -30.31 -14.28
CA LEU A 351 18.94 -31.64 -14.83
C LEU A 351 19.98 -31.56 -15.96
N GLY A 352 19.79 -30.64 -16.91
CA GLY A 352 20.72 -30.44 -18.03
C GLY A 352 22.12 -29.97 -17.60
N ASN A 353 22.22 -29.28 -16.46
CA ASN A 353 23.49 -28.77 -15.93
C ASN A 353 24.00 -29.52 -14.69
N TYR A 354 23.42 -30.69 -14.38
CA TYR A 354 23.73 -31.44 -13.15
C TYR A 354 25.22 -31.70 -12.96
N GLU A 355 25.90 -32.18 -14.01
CA GLU A 355 27.34 -32.48 -13.94
C GLU A 355 28.19 -31.22 -13.73
N ILE A 356 27.78 -30.05 -14.24
CA ILE A 356 28.49 -28.78 -13.99
C ILE A 356 28.38 -28.40 -12.50
N VAL A 357 27.16 -28.45 -11.96
CA VAL A 357 26.88 -28.11 -10.55
C VAL A 357 27.66 -29.05 -9.61
N LYS A 358 27.63 -30.35 -9.91
CA LYS A 358 28.36 -31.40 -9.18
C LYS A 358 29.88 -31.23 -9.28
N ASN A 359 30.43 -30.98 -10.47
CA ASN A 359 31.86 -30.77 -10.67
C ASN A 359 32.38 -29.50 -9.97
N LYS A 360 31.51 -28.50 -9.74
CA LYS A 360 31.81 -27.33 -8.91
C LYS A 360 31.68 -27.60 -7.39
N GLY A 361 31.43 -28.84 -7.00
CA GLY A 361 31.43 -29.33 -5.63
C GLY A 361 30.12 -29.13 -4.86
N TYR A 362 29.02 -28.79 -5.53
CA TYR A 362 27.73 -28.59 -4.87
C TYR A 362 26.99 -29.92 -4.65
N GLU A 363 26.56 -30.18 -3.41
CA GLU A 363 25.48 -31.12 -3.10
C GLU A 363 24.15 -30.46 -3.47
N ILE A 364 23.31 -31.12 -4.26
CA ILE A 364 21.96 -30.64 -4.58
C ILE A 364 20.98 -31.26 -3.59
N ILE A 365 20.14 -30.42 -2.98
CA ILE A 365 19.01 -30.83 -2.16
C ILE A 365 17.76 -30.18 -2.73
N SER A 366 16.74 -30.95 -3.07
CA SER A 366 15.45 -30.42 -3.52
C SER A 366 14.38 -30.58 -2.44
N VAL A 367 13.49 -29.58 -2.33
CA VAL A 367 12.37 -29.54 -1.38
C VAL A 367 11.09 -29.15 -2.12
N ALA A 368 10.16 -30.08 -2.25
CA ALA A 368 8.93 -29.92 -3.00
C ALA A 368 7.78 -29.36 -2.13
N ALA A 369 6.98 -28.46 -2.71
CA ALA A 369 5.77 -27.90 -2.14
C ALA A 369 4.50 -28.70 -2.52
N ASP A 370 4.68 -29.94 -2.96
CA ASP A 370 3.57 -30.79 -3.38
C ASP A 370 2.65 -31.10 -2.19
N MET A 371 1.38 -31.39 -2.46
CA MET A 371 0.38 -31.70 -1.43
C MET A 371 -0.15 -33.14 -1.51
N THR A 372 0.23 -33.87 -2.55
CA THR A 372 -0.25 -35.24 -2.83
C THR A 372 0.90 -36.19 -3.06
N LYS A 373 0.75 -37.43 -2.58
CA LYS A 373 1.69 -38.54 -2.83
C LYS A 373 1.50 -39.19 -4.20
N ASP A 374 0.35 -38.96 -4.83
CA ASP A 374 -0.02 -39.63 -6.07
C ASP A 374 0.82 -39.09 -7.23
N ALA A 375 1.37 -39.99 -8.04
CA ALA A 375 2.30 -39.72 -9.14
C ALA A 375 1.67 -39.04 -10.38
N GLY A 376 0.50 -38.42 -10.24
CA GLY A 376 -0.17 -37.66 -11.30
C GLY A 376 0.22 -36.19 -11.25
N ASP A 377 0.36 -35.54 -12.41
CA ASP A 377 0.61 -34.09 -12.59
C ASP A 377 2.06 -33.58 -12.40
N GLY A 378 3.07 -34.44 -12.65
CA GLY A 378 4.46 -34.00 -12.79
C GLY A 378 5.36 -34.25 -11.56
N HIS A 379 4.92 -35.08 -10.62
CA HIS A 379 5.72 -35.45 -9.43
C HIS A 379 6.89 -36.41 -9.70
N ASP A 380 6.91 -37.09 -10.86
CA ASP A 380 7.90 -38.11 -11.21
C ASP A 380 9.15 -37.52 -11.90
N HIS A 381 9.85 -36.61 -11.23
CA HIS A 381 11.15 -36.17 -11.71
C HIS A 381 12.22 -37.21 -11.37
N ALA A 382 12.90 -37.76 -12.38
CA ALA A 382 14.04 -38.66 -12.20
C ALA A 382 15.31 -37.88 -11.80
N PHE A 383 15.30 -37.27 -10.61
CA PHE A 383 16.43 -36.48 -10.11
C PHE A 383 17.64 -37.39 -9.81
N PRO A 384 18.84 -37.06 -10.33
CA PRO A 384 20.05 -37.87 -10.14
C PRO A 384 20.72 -37.67 -8.77
N TRP A 385 20.27 -36.70 -7.96
CA TRP A 385 20.78 -36.46 -6.61
C TRP A 385 19.93 -37.17 -5.54
N LYS A 386 20.56 -37.42 -4.40
CA LYS A 386 20.00 -38.30 -3.35
C LYS A 386 18.95 -37.62 -2.47
N GLU A 387 19.14 -36.36 -2.10
CA GLU A 387 18.30 -35.70 -1.10
C GLU A 387 17.15 -34.95 -1.78
N GLN A 388 15.96 -35.56 -1.70
CA GLN A 388 14.72 -35.04 -2.27
C GLN A 388 13.67 -35.09 -1.15
N LEU A 389 13.18 -33.93 -0.74
CA LEU A 389 12.30 -33.77 0.41
C LEU A 389 10.91 -33.34 -0.04
N CYS A 390 9.87 -34.03 0.45
CA CYS A 390 8.49 -33.58 0.31
C CYS A 390 7.71 -34.04 1.55
N ASP A 391 7.06 -33.11 2.24
CA ASP A 391 6.26 -33.39 3.44
C ASP A 391 4.75 -33.37 3.18
N TYR A 392 4.35 -33.12 1.92
CA TYR A 392 2.98 -33.04 1.44
C TYR A 392 2.12 -31.96 2.13
N LYS A 393 2.76 -30.90 2.65
CA LYS A 393 2.08 -29.76 3.30
C LYS A 393 2.19 -28.47 2.49
N GLY A 394 2.77 -28.54 1.30
CA GLY A 394 3.12 -27.40 0.48
C GLY A 394 3.83 -26.29 1.25
N PHE A 395 3.46 -25.04 0.97
CA PHE A 395 4.06 -23.87 1.62
C PHE A 395 3.85 -23.83 3.15
N ALA A 396 2.90 -24.61 3.70
CA ALA A 396 2.71 -24.74 5.15
C ALA A 396 3.71 -25.72 5.80
N GLY A 397 4.52 -26.42 5.02
CA GLY A 397 5.54 -27.35 5.51
C GLY A 397 6.65 -26.67 6.32
N PRO A 398 7.23 -27.33 7.35
CA PRO A 398 8.30 -26.79 8.19
C PRO A 398 9.48 -26.21 7.41
N ASN A 399 9.92 -26.83 6.31
CA ASN A 399 11.05 -26.33 5.53
C ASN A 399 10.70 -25.02 4.81
N PHE A 400 9.51 -24.94 4.19
CA PHE A 400 9.02 -23.72 3.54
C PHE A 400 8.84 -22.57 4.52
N GLN A 401 8.27 -22.84 5.71
CA GLN A 401 8.12 -21.83 6.76
C GLN A 401 9.48 -21.38 7.31
N THR A 402 10.41 -22.32 7.56
CA THR A 402 11.74 -22.02 8.13
C THR A 402 12.59 -21.19 7.17
N TYR A 403 12.49 -21.47 5.86
CA TYR A 403 13.20 -20.70 4.83
C TYR A 403 12.41 -19.48 4.32
N ALA A 404 11.22 -19.23 4.89
CA ALA A 404 10.31 -18.16 4.49
C ALA A 404 10.09 -18.11 2.96
N ILE A 405 9.87 -19.28 2.36
CA ILE A 405 9.61 -19.41 0.94
C ILE A 405 8.22 -18.85 0.66
N ILE A 406 8.16 -17.81 -0.17
CA ILE A 406 6.92 -17.11 -0.57
C ILE A 406 6.52 -17.40 -2.01
N GLY A 407 7.41 -18.03 -2.77
CA GLY A 407 7.18 -18.46 -4.14
C GLY A 407 8.22 -19.50 -4.57
N THR A 408 7.85 -20.31 -5.54
CA THR A 408 8.70 -21.30 -6.20
C THR A 408 8.80 -20.96 -7.69
N PRO A 409 9.93 -21.24 -8.37
CA PRO A 409 11.17 -21.82 -7.84
C PRO A 409 11.97 -20.84 -6.95
N THR A 410 12.68 -21.38 -5.95
CA THR A 410 13.67 -20.63 -5.14
C THR A 410 14.92 -21.47 -4.93
N PHE A 411 16.08 -20.91 -5.26
CA PHE A 411 17.40 -21.48 -5.00
C PHE A 411 18.11 -20.75 -3.86
N PHE A 412 18.79 -21.50 -2.99
CA PHE A 412 19.81 -20.99 -2.08
C PHE A 412 21.15 -21.60 -2.43
N THR A 413 22.18 -20.76 -2.54
CA THR A 413 23.58 -21.22 -2.58
C THR A 413 24.14 -21.16 -1.17
N ILE A 414 24.81 -22.23 -0.75
CA ILE A 414 25.34 -22.39 0.62
C ILE A 414 26.79 -22.83 0.51
N ASP A 415 27.68 -22.22 1.31
CA ASP A 415 29.10 -22.55 1.33
C ASP A 415 29.43 -23.79 2.20
N GLU A 416 30.69 -24.19 2.21
CA GLU A 416 31.20 -25.35 2.97
C GLU A 416 31.03 -25.21 4.49
N LYS A 417 30.82 -23.98 5.00
CA LYS A 417 30.57 -23.71 6.42
C LYS A 417 29.08 -23.64 6.76
N GLY A 418 28.21 -23.97 5.78
CA GLY A 418 26.77 -23.87 5.94
C GLY A 418 26.25 -22.43 5.93
N LYS A 419 27.01 -21.47 5.39
CA LYS A 419 26.56 -20.08 5.26
C LYS A 419 25.86 -19.85 3.93
N ILE A 420 24.71 -19.19 3.98
CA ILE A 420 23.98 -18.80 2.77
C ILE A 420 24.79 -17.74 2.03
N THR A 421 25.11 -17.99 0.78
CA THR A 421 25.86 -17.06 -0.09
C THR A 421 24.96 -16.34 -1.11
N GLY A 422 23.74 -16.83 -1.33
CA GLY A 422 22.79 -16.22 -2.25
C GLY A 422 21.40 -16.86 -2.20
N LYS A 423 20.40 -16.13 -2.70
CA LYS A 423 19.01 -16.56 -2.89
C LYS A 423 18.55 -16.10 -4.29
N TYR A 424 18.01 -16.99 -5.11
CA TYR A 424 17.72 -16.73 -6.52
C TYR A 424 16.42 -17.39 -6.97
N ALA A 425 15.75 -16.82 -7.98
CA ALA A 425 14.61 -17.47 -8.62
C ALA A 425 15.03 -18.43 -9.75
N ARG A 426 16.18 -18.18 -10.39
CA ARG A 426 16.67 -18.96 -11.54
C ARG A 426 18.06 -19.53 -11.29
N LEU A 427 18.34 -20.70 -11.84
CA LEU A 427 19.64 -21.36 -11.74
C LEU A 427 20.76 -20.51 -12.36
N ILE A 428 20.51 -19.85 -13.48
CA ILE A 428 21.50 -19.00 -14.17
C ILE A 428 22.00 -17.86 -13.27
N ASP A 429 21.14 -17.31 -12.41
CA ASP A 429 21.46 -16.17 -11.55
C ASP A 429 22.38 -16.58 -10.38
N THR A 430 22.42 -17.87 -10.05
CA THR A 430 23.36 -18.42 -9.05
C THR A 430 24.83 -18.28 -9.48
N LYS A 431 25.08 -18.05 -10.79
CA LYS A 431 26.40 -18.07 -11.44
C LYS A 431 27.15 -19.40 -11.30
N ILE A 432 26.49 -20.47 -10.82
CA ILE A 432 27.09 -21.81 -10.76
C ILE A 432 27.28 -22.36 -12.17
N ILE A 433 26.37 -22.08 -13.10
CA ILE A 433 26.45 -22.60 -14.47
C ILE A 433 27.08 -21.61 -15.46
N ASN A 434 27.38 -20.39 -15.01
CA ASN A 434 28.13 -19.42 -15.81
C ASN A 434 29.64 -19.65 -15.66
N ASN A 435 30.38 -19.45 -16.74
CA ASN A 435 31.85 -19.49 -16.74
C ASN A 435 32.44 -18.20 -16.18
#